data_AF-A0A328FE03-F1
#
_entry.id   AF-A0A328FE03-F1
#
_cell.length_a   1.000
_cell.length_b   1.000
_cell.length_c   1.000
_cell.angle_alpha   90.00
_cell.angle_beta   90.00
_cell.angle_gamma   90.00
#
_symmetry.space_group_name_H-M   'P 1'
#
loop_
_entity.id
_entity.type
_entity.pdbx_description
1 polymer ?
#
loop_
_entity_poly.entity_id
_entity_poly.type
_entity_poly.pdbx_seq_one_letter_code
_entity_poly.pdbx_strand_id
1 'polypeptide(L)'
;MNDFLKNLRTTGKKESASVKKNMDTNYFTPGERRMSKERRPSAFNRSNSIPEKEARKQEIQDLIPVIAENTTQLVKEIGRMAEVSEMIMESQMRQQNAMADFFESLKTFMANKQGPDDMPIATTSYASGTHYTKDDIISTINRMRDQGATFSTIAEYLRDKGIPTFSGRGQWHAQTIHRLCK
;
A
#
# COMPACT_ATOMS: atom_id res chain seq x y z
N MET A 1 7.00 13.49 11.16
CA MET A 1 7.38 12.21 10.50
C MET A 1 7.89 11.21 11.55
N ASN A 2 7.11 10.93 12.60
CA ASN A 2 7.51 10.03 13.71
C ASN A 2 6.38 9.10 14.19
N ASP A 3 5.13 9.26 13.72
CA ASP A 3 4.00 8.45 14.19
C ASP A 3 3.92 7.07 13.53
N PHE A 4 4.44 6.93 12.30
CA PHE A 4 4.48 5.66 11.59
C PHE A 4 5.41 4.63 12.28
N LEU A 5 6.51 5.10 12.86
CA LEU A 5 7.47 4.23 13.59
C LEU A 5 7.03 3.90 15.01
N LYS A 6 6.17 4.72 15.64
CA LYS A 6 5.61 4.42 16.97
C LYS A 6 4.64 3.25 16.93
N ASN A 7 3.78 3.18 15.91
CA ASN A 7 2.82 2.08 15.76
C ASN A 7 3.47 0.75 15.37
N LEU A 8 4.69 0.77 14.79
CA LEU A 8 5.42 -0.46 14.47
C LEU A 8 6.14 -1.07 15.69
N ARG A 9 6.38 -0.30 16.76
CA ARG A 9 7.14 -0.76 17.94
C ARG A 9 6.26 -1.33 19.05
N THR A 10 4.94 -1.11 18.99
CA THR A 10 3.97 -1.52 20.04
C THR A 10 3.16 -2.77 19.68
N THR A 11 3.33 -3.35 18.48
CA THR A 11 2.59 -4.55 18.03
C THR A 11 3.14 -5.88 18.54
N GLY A 12 4.13 -5.86 19.44
CA GLY A 12 4.81 -7.05 19.97
C GLY A 12 4.32 -7.60 21.32
N LYS A 13 3.12 -7.24 21.80
CA LYS A 13 2.54 -7.83 23.03
C LYS A 13 1.08 -8.26 22.82
N LYS A 14 0.92 -9.44 22.21
CA LYS A 14 -0.11 -10.43 22.59
C LYS A 14 0.43 -11.04 23.91
N GLU A 15 -0.27 -11.18 25.02
CA GLU A 15 -1.54 -11.86 25.24
C GLU A 15 -2.16 -11.33 26.55
N SER A 16 -3.36 -10.77 26.50
CA SER A 16 -4.25 -10.79 27.66
C SER A 16 -4.97 -12.14 27.62
N ALA A 17 -4.45 -13.11 28.35
CA ALA A 17 -5.11 -14.40 28.57
C ALA A 17 -6.47 -14.12 29.23
N SER A 18 -7.52 -14.18 28.42
CA SER A 18 -8.90 -14.18 28.86
C SER A 18 -9.14 -15.41 29.73
N VAL A 19 -9.58 -15.14 30.96
CA VAL A 19 -10.30 -16.01 31.89
C VAL A 19 -10.91 -17.23 31.18
N LYS A 20 -10.29 -18.41 31.33
CA LYS A 20 -10.93 -19.69 31.05
C LYS A 20 -12.14 -19.82 31.96
N LYS A 21 -13.34 -19.63 31.40
CA LYS A 21 -14.57 -20.14 32.01
C LYS A 21 -14.45 -21.67 32.08
N ASN A 22 -14.62 -22.21 33.28
CA ASN A 22 -14.68 -23.64 33.58
C ASN A 22 -15.54 -24.39 32.56
N MET A 23 -14.90 -25.21 31.74
CA MET A 23 -15.53 -26.31 31.05
C MET A 23 -15.44 -27.54 31.96
N ASP A 24 -16.56 -28.23 32.07
CA ASP A 24 -16.69 -29.64 32.46
C ASP A 24 -16.36 -29.99 33.92
N THR A 25 -17.39 -29.87 34.76
CA THR A 25 -17.49 -30.67 35.99
C THR A 25 -18.92 -31.20 36.14
N ASN A 26 -19.43 -31.84 35.09
CA ASN A 26 -20.59 -32.74 35.19
C ASN A 26 -20.10 -34.11 35.71
N TYR A 27 -19.79 -34.20 37.01
CA TYR A 27 -19.70 -35.49 37.68
C TYR A 27 -21.10 -35.90 38.13
N PHE A 28 -21.84 -36.59 37.25
CA PHE A 28 -22.96 -37.42 37.69
C PHE A 28 -22.46 -38.85 37.87
N THR A 29 -22.51 -39.31 39.12
CA THR A 29 -22.29 -40.69 39.55
C THR A 29 -23.38 -41.60 38.94
N PRO A 30 -23.02 -42.68 38.22
CA PRO A 30 -24.01 -43.60 37.69
C PRO A 30 -24.49 -44.54 38.82
N GLY A 31 -25.51 -44.13 39.56
CA GLY A 31 -26.02 -44.95 40.68
C GLY A 31 -27.32 -44.50 41.34
N GLU A 32 -27.79 -43.26 41.19
CA GLU A 32 -28.99 -42.79 41.90
C GLU A 32 -30.25 -42.80 41.03
N ARG A 33 -30.90 -43.97 41.02
CA ARG A 33 -32.35 -44.07 40.82
C ARG A 33 -33.05 -43.38 42.00
N ARG A 34 -33.94 -42.41 41.73
CA ARG A 34 -35.20 -42.13 42.46
C ARG A 34 -35.96 -41.03 41.71
N MET A 35 -36.97 -41.43 40.94
CA MET A 35 -38.39 -41.51 41.34
C MET A 35 -39.09 -40.15 41.24
N SER A 36 -39.88 -40.05 40.17
CA SER A 36 -40.96 -39.11 39.95
C SER A 36 -41.87 -39.02 41.17
N LYS A 37 -42.01 -37.82 41.75
CA LYS A 37 -43.16 -37.51 42.61
C LYS A 37 -43.48 -36.02 42.54
N GLU A 38 -44.62 -35.76 41.89
CA GLU A 38 -45.57 -34.69 42.18
C GLU A 38 -45.00 -33.34 42.66
N ARG A 39 -44.96 -32.36 41.76
CA ARG A 39 -45.22 -30.97 42.15
C ARG A 39 -46.47 -30.49 41.42
N ARG A 40 -47.52 -30.30 42.20
CA ARG A 40 -48.81 -29.69 41.85
C ARG A 40 -48.61 -28.46 40.94
N PRO A 41 -49.48 -28.22 39.94
CA PRO A 41 -49.49 -26.92 39.28
C PRO A 41 -50.00 -25.89 40.29
N SER A 42 -49.11 -25.01 40.76
CA SER A 42 -49.52 -23.83 41.51
C SER A 42 -50.35 -22.93 40.59
N ALA A 43 -51.66 -22.97 40.77
CA ALA A 43 -52.63 -22.09 40.11
C ALA A 43 -52.65 -20.67 40.73
N PHE A 44 -51.49 -20.18 41.18
CA PHE A 44 -51.38 -18.90 41.89
C PHE A 44 -50.08 -18.17 41.49
N ASN A 45 -49.99 -17.80 40.21
CA ASN A 45 -49.09 -16.74 39.71
C ASN A 45 -49.51 -16.30 38.30
N ARG A 46 -50.82 -16.06 38.12
CA ARG A 46 -51.36 -15.31 36.97
C ARG A 46 -51.85 -13.96 37.48
N SER A 47 -50.96 -13.01 37.67
CA SER A 47 -51.27 -11.57 37.55
C SER A 47 -49.98 -10.76 37.68
N ASN A 48 -49.82 -9.79 36.78
CA ASN A 48 -48.94 -8.61 36.86
C ASN A 48 -47.55 -8.59 36.18
N SER A 49 -47.20 -9.49 35.24
CA SER A 49 -46.00 -9.28 34.38
C SER A 49 -46.29 -8.73 32.97
N ILE A 50 -47.52 -8.29 32.73
CA ILE A 50 -47.97 -7.72 31.44
C ILE A 50 -47.24 -6.40 31.08
N PRO A 51 -46.92 -5.47 32.01
CA PRO A 51 -46.32 -4.18 31.65
C PRO A 51 -44.93 -4.31 31.02
N GLU A 52 -44.11 -5.23 31.51
CA GLU A 52 -42.73 -5.43 31.05
C GLU A 52 -42.63 -6.08 29.66
N LYS A 53 -43.65 -6.85 29.25
CA LYS A 53 -43.68 -7.48 27.92
C LYS A 53 -44.18 -6.51 26.86
N GLU A 54 -45.09 -5.61 27.22
CA GLU A 54 -45.56 -4.55 26.33
C GLU A 54 -44.51 -3.45 26.18
N ALA A 55 -43.86 -3.02 27.26
CA ALA A 55 -42.75 -2.05 27.20
C ALA A 55 -41.59 -2.54 26.31
N ARG A 56 -41.16 -3.80 26.46
CA ARG A 56 -40.14 -4.39 25.57
C ARG A 56 -40.56 -4.50 24.11
N LYS A 57 -41.85 -4.75 23.83
CA LYS A 57 -42.36 -4.77 22.45
C LYS A 57 -42.34 -3.37 21.84
N GLN A 58 -42.67 -2.35 22.64
CA GLN A 58 -42.62 -0.95 22.23
C GLN A 58 -41.16 -0.53 21.93
N GLU A 59 -40.22 -0.84 22.83
CA GLU A 59 -38.79 -0.58 22.63
C GLU A 59 -38.24 -1.26 21.37
N ILE A 60 -38.64 -2.52 21.11
CA ILE A 60 -38.25 -3.23 19.88
C ILE A 60 -38.88 -2.57 18.65
N GLN A 61 -40.14 -2.12 18.73
CA GLN A 61 -40.79 -1.41 17.63
C GLN A 61 -40.12 -0.06 17.33
N ASP A 62 -39.65 0.65 18.36
CA ASP A 62 -38.95 1.93 18.20
C ASP A 62 -37.53 1.74 17.63
N LEU A 63 -36.92 0.58 17.85
CA LEU A 63 -35.60 0.23 17.29
C LEU A 63 -35.65 -0.24 15.83
N ILE A 64 -36.78 -0.79 15.36
CA ILE A 64 -36.91 -1.28 13.98
C ILE A 64 -36.62 -0.18 12.95
N PRO A 65 -37.17 1.05 13.04
CA PRO A 65 -36.84 2.15 12.14
C PRO A 65 -35.36 2.51 12.13
N VAL A 66 -34.72 2.53 13.30
CA VAL A 66 -33.28 2.85 13.45
C VAL A 66 -32.41 1.78 12.81
N ILE A 67 -32.78 0.50 12.97
CA ILE A 67 -32.09 -0.62 12.32
C ILE A 67 -32.30 -0.55 10.81
N ALA A 68 -33.52 -0.27 10.34
CA ALA A 68 -33.81 -0.11 8.92
C ALA A 68 -32.98 1.03 8.29
N GLU A 69 -32.91 2.19 8.96
CA GLU A 69 -32.10 3.30 8.48
C GLU A 69 -30.61 2.95 8.44
N ASN A 70 -30.06 2.41 9.52
CA ASN A 70 -28.65 2.02 9.57
C ASN A 70 -28.29 0.95 8.52
N THR A 71 -29.18 -0.01 8.29
CA THR A 71 -28.97 -1.04 7.25
C THR A 71 -29.02 -0.43 5.85
N THR A 72 -29.91 0.52 5.57
CA THR A 72 -29.92 1.21 4.26
C THR A 72 -28.66 2.05 4.05
N GLN A 73 -28.15 2.72 5.08
CA GLN A 73 -26.88 3.45 5.01
C GLN A 73 -25.71 2.50 4.75
N LEU A 74 -25.66 1.37 5.44
CA LEU A 74 -24.64 0.35 5.24
C LEU A 74 -24.65 -0.21 3.81
N VAL A 75 -25.83 -0.50 3.26
CA VAL A 75 -25.97 -0.93 1.85
C VAL A 75 -25.46 0.15 0.89
N LYS A 76 -25.76 1.42 1.16
CA LYS A 76 -25.27 2.55 0.35
C LYS A 76 -23.74 2.66 0.39
N GLU A 77 -23.12 2.48 1.55
CA GLU A 77 -21.66 2.50 1.67
C GLU A 77 -21.02 1.28 0.99
N ILE A 78 -21.61 0.09 1.11
CA ILE A 78 -21.16 -1.10 0.37
C ILE A 78 -21.22 -0.85 -1.14
N GLY A 79 -22.28 -0.22 -1.64
CA GLY A 79 -22.39 0.17 -3.05
C GLY A 79 -21.26 1.08 -3.50
N ARG A 80 -20.98 2.14 -2.73
CA ARG A 80 -19.84 3.03 -3.02
C ARG A 80 -18.50 2.32 -2.94
N MET A 81 -18.30 1.42 -1.98
CA MET A 81 -17.09 0.61 -1.89
C MET A 81 -16.91 -0.30 -3.11
N ALA A 82 -18.01 -0.87 -3.63
CA ALA A 82 -17.97 -1.69 -4.83
C ALA A 82 -17.55 -0.86 -6.06
N GLU A 83 -18.14 0.33 -6.26
CA GLU A 83 -17.76 1.25 -7.34
C GLU A 83 -16.28 1.65 -7.26
N VAL A 84 -15.78 1.99 -6.07
CA VAL A 84 -14.37 2.32 -5.87
C VAL A 84 -13.48 1.10 -6.14
N SER A 85 -13.90 -0.10 -5.73
CA SER A 85 -13.15 -1.33 -5.98
C SER A 85 -13.06 -1.65 -7.47
N GLU A 86 -14.12 -1.39 -8.23
CA GLU A 86 -14.16 -1.57 -9.68
C GLU A 86 -13.18 -0.61 -10.37
N MET A 87 -13.18 0.67 -9.99
CA MET A 87 -12.22 1.64 -10.53
C MET A 87 -10.76 1.26 -10.21
N ILE A 88 -10.49 0.77 -9.00
CA ILE A 88 -9.15 0.31 -8.61
C ILE A 88 -8.75 -0.90 -9.46
N MET A 89 -9.64 -1.87 -9.65
CA MET A 89 -9.38 -3.06 -10.46
C MET A 89 -9.10 -2.67 -11.92
N GLU A 90 -9.89 -1.76 -12.49
CA GLU A 90 -9.68 -1.25 -13.85
C GLU A 90 -8.33 -0.53 -13.97
N SER A 91 -7.98 0.33 -13.01
CA SER A 91 -6.68 1.00 -12.97
C SER A 91 -5.53 -0.01 -12.89
N GLN A 92 -5.66 -1.06 -12.08
CA GLN A 92 -4.66 -2.12 -11.97
C GLN A 92 -4.52 -2.88 -13.29
N MET A 93 -5.62 -3.19 -13.98
CA MET A 93 -5.58 -3.82 -15.30
C MET A 93 -4.86 -2.93 -16.32
N ARG A 94 -5.16 -1.62 -16.36
CA ARG A 94 -4.47 -0.68 -17.25
C ARG A 94 -2.96 -0.62 -16.96
N GLN A 95 -2.58 -0.64 -15.68
CA GLN A 95 -1.18 -0.67 -15.29
C GLN A 95 -0.49 -1.97 -15.73
N GLN A 96 -1.13 -3.12 -15.51
CA GLN A 96 -0.59 -4.43 -15.93
C GLN A 96 -0.43 -4.52 -17.44
N ASN A 97 -1.42 -4.04 -18.20
CA ASN A 97 -1.35 -4.00 -19.66
C ASN A 97 -0.22 -3.08 -20.13
N ALA A 98 -0.10 -1.87 -19.58
CA ALA A 98 1.00 -0.96 -19.91
C ALA A 98 2.38 -1.54 -19.56
N MET A 99 2.48 -2.30 -18.47
CA MET A 99 3.70 -3.03 -18.11
C MET A 99 4.00 -4.16 -19.11
N ALA A 100 2.98 -4.91 -19.55
CA ALA A 100 3.14 -5.95 -20.55
C ALA A 100 3.63 -5.36 -21.88
N ASP A 101 3.01 -4.27 -22.34
CA ASP A 101 3.42 -3.54 -23.55
C ASP A 101 4.86 -3.02 -23.44
N PHE A 102 5.23 -2.51 -22.26
CA PHE A 102 6.60 -2.08 -21.99
C PHE A 102 7.60 -3.25 -22.09
N PHE A 103 7.30 -4.39 -21.49
CA PHE A 103 8.17 -5.56 -21.56
C PHE A 103 8.24 -6.15 -22.97
N GLU A 104 7.15 -6.11 -23.73
CA GLU A 104 7.14 -6.53 -25.13
C GLU A 104 7.97 -5.60 -26.01
N SER A 105 7.88 -4.29 -25.79
CA SER A 105 8.72 -3.29 -26.44
C SER A 105 10.20 -3.50 -26.09
N LEU A 106 10.51 -3.74 -24.81
CA LEU A 106 11.87 -4.04 -24.35
C LEU A 106 12.40 -5.34 -24.98
N LYS A 107 11.58 -6.39 -25.03
CA LYS A 107 11.94 -7.66 -25.64
C LYS A 107 12.22 -7.50 -27.13
N THR A 108 11.39 -6.72 -27.83
CA THR A 108 11.59 -6.40 -29.25
C THR A 108 12.90 -5.63 -29.47
N PHE A 109 13.18 -4.64 -28.61
CA PHE A 109 14.42 -3.88 -28.65
C PHE A 109 15.65 -4.77 -28.43
N MET A 110 15.61 -5.69 -27.46
CA MET A 110 16.70 -6.63 -27.19
C MET A 110 16.86 -7.66 -28.30
N ALA A 111 15.76 -8.15 -28.89
CA ALA A 111 15.79 -9.12 -29.98
C ALA A 111 16.33 -8.52 -31.30
N ASN A 112 16.14 -7.21 -31.52
CA ASN A 112 16.66 -6.50 -32.69
C ASN A 112 18.12 -6.04 -32.56
N LYS A 113 18.81 -6.30 -31.44
CA LYS A 113 20.26 -6.04 -31.33
C LYS A 113 21.06 -7.18 -31.95
N GLN A 114 21.22 -7.16 -33.28
CA GLN A 114 22.36 -7.78 -33.95
C GLN A 114 23.54 -6.79 -33.96
N GLY A 115 24.58 -7.10 -33.18
CA GLY A 115 25.86 -6.37 -33.16
C GLY A 115 26.49 -6.33 -31.76
N PRO A 116 27.65 -6.97 -31.53
CA PRO A 116 28.39 -6.84 -30.27
C PRO A 116 29.24 -5.57 -30.34
N ASP A 117 28.84 -4.51 -29.62
CA ASP A 117 29.80 -3.61 -28.94
C ASP A 117 29.16 -2.46 -28.15
N ASP A 118 27.87 -2.16 -28.28
CA ASP A 118 27.25 -1.05 -27.52
C ASP A 118 26.11 -1.51 -26.60
N MET A 119 26.51 -1.97 -25.42
CA MET A 119 25.68 -1.90 -24.21
C MET A 119 26.21 -0.74 -23.36
N PRO A 120 25.51 0.40 -23.26
CA PRO A 120 25.85 1.37 -22.23
C PRO A 120 25.55 0.72 -20.89
N ILE A 121 26.61 0.52 -20.12
CA ILE A 121 26.52 0.12 -18.71
C ILE A 121 25.61 1.15 -18.06
N ALA A 122 24.43 0.72 -17.61
CA ALA A 122 23.47 1.57 -16.92
C ALA A 122 24.07 2.02 -15.57
N THR A 123 24.93 3.03 -15.61
CA THR A 123 25.42 3.73 -14.44
C THR A 123 24.48 4.90 -14.17
N THR A 124 23.51 4.65 -13.29
CA THR A 124 22.87 5.64 -12.41
C THR A 124 22.64 7.00 -13.07
N SER A 125 21.49 7.11 -13.74
CA SER A 125 20.90 8.37 -14.19
C SER A 125 20.66 9.28 -12.99
N TYR A 126 21.62 10.16 -12.69
CA TYR A 126 21.44 11.19 -11.67
C TYR A 126 20.79 12.42 -12.29
N ALA A 127 19.48 12.50 -12.04
CA ALA A 127 18.77 13.70 -11.65
C ALA A 127 19.04 14.99 -12.45
N SER A 128 18.32 15.12 -13.56
CA SER A 128 17.58 16.32 -13.96
C SER A 128 17.03 16.00 -15.35
N GLY A 129 15.82 16.46 -15.71
CA GLY A 129 15.10 16.11 -16.95
C GLY A 129 15.77 16.58 -18.24
N THR A 130 17.00 16.15 -18.46
CA THR A 130 17.87 16.41 -19.60
C THR A 130 18.38 15.05 -20.06
N HIS A 131 18.29 14.76 -21.35
CA HIS A 131 18.57 13.44 -21.95
C HIS A 131 20.05 13.02 -21.91
N TYR A 132 20.89 13.67 -21.10
CA TYR A 132 22.33 13.43 -21.07
C TYR A 132 22.66 12.39 -20.01
N THR A 133 23.12 11.22 -20.44
CA THR A 133 23.72 10.25 -19.52
C THR A 133 25.12 10.72 -19.12
N LYS A 134 25.64 10.17 -18.02
CA LYS A 134 27.01 10.44 -17.57
C LYS A 134 28.03 10.14 -18.67
N ASP A 135 27.82 9.05 -19.39
CA ASP A 135 28.70 8.59 -20.46
C ASP A 135 28.62 9.51 -21.70
N ASP A 136 27.45 10.07 -22.00
CA ASP A 136 27.30 11.08 -23.06
C ASP A 136 28.07 12.37 -22.74
N ILE A 137 28.09 12.78 -21.47
CA ILE A 137 28.82 13.96 -21.02
C ILE A 137 30.33 13.69 -21.11
N ILE A 138 30.79 12.54 -20.63
CA ILE A 138 32.22 12.16 -20.67
C ILE A 138 32.70 12.01 -22.13
N SER A 139 31.94 11.33 -22.98
CA SER A 139 32.26 11.19 -24.41
C SER A 139 32.30 12.53 -25.13
N THR A 140 31.38 13.44 -24.80
CA THR A 140 31.38 14.82 -25.32
C THR A 140 32.64 15.59 -24.88
N ILE A 141 33.03 15.48 -23.61
CA ILE A 141 34.24 16.11 -23.07
C ILE A 141 35.48 15.57 -23.80
N ASN A 142 35.60 14.24 -23.94
CA ASN A 142 36.73 13.60 -24.61
C ASN A 142 36.81 14.01 -26.08
N ARG A 143 35.68 13.97 -26.81
CA ARG A 143 35.62 14.42 -28.20
C ARG A 143 36.08 15.87 -28.37
N MET A 144 35.68 16.77 -27.47
CA MET A 144 36.12 18.17 -27.52
C MET A 144 37.62 18.31 -27.18
N ARG A 145 38.15 17.46 -26.30
CA ARG A 145 39.59 17.41 -26.01
C ARG A 145 40.40 16.94 -27.21
N ASP A 146 39.91 15.94 -27.94
CA ASP A 146 40.54 15.45 -29.17
C ASP A 146 40.53 16.51 -30.27
N GLN A 147 39.51 17.38 -30.29
CA GLN A 147 39.43 18.55 -31.15
C GLN A 147 40.33 19.73 -30.70
N GLY A 148 41.10 19.57 -29.62
CA GLY A 148 42.00 20.60 -29.10
C GLY A 148 41.33 21.68 -28.26
N ALA A 149 40.06 21.50 -27.85
CA ALA A 149 39.38 22.49 -27.00
C ALA A 149 40.03 22.58 -25.61
N THR A 150 40.08 23.81 -25.08
CA THR A 150 40.56 24.06 -23.71
C THR A 150 39.50 23.66 -22.69
N PHE A 151 39.92 23.38 -21.45
CA PHE A 151 39.00 23.03 -20.37
C PHE A 151 37.96 24.13 -20.08
N SER A 152 38.31 25.40 -20.29
CA SER A 152 37.39 26.53 -20.15
C SER A 152 36.33 26.51 -21.25
N THR A 153 36.73 26.29 -22.50
CA THR A 153 35.83 26.21 -23.66
C THR A 153 34.82 25.06 -23.51
N ILE A 154 35.25 23.91 -22.99
CA ILE A 154 34.37 22.77 -22.73
C ILE A 154 33.35 23.11 -21.64
N ALA A 155 33.79 23.77 -20.57
CA ALA A 155 32.90 24.17 -19.47
C ALA A 155 31.85 25.20 -19.91
N GLU A 156 32.22 26.15 -20.78
CA GLU A 156 31.28 27.09 -21.40
C GLU A 156 30.28 26.36 -22.30
N TYR A 157 30.73 25.46 -23.16
CA TYR A 157 29.85 24.68 -24.02
C TYR A 157 28.80 23.87 -23.23
N LEU A 158 29.19 23.23 -22.12
CA LEU A 158 28.25 22.49 -21.28
C LEU A 158 27.25 23.41 -20.56
N ARG A 159 27.67 24.63 -20.21
CA ARG A 159 26.81 25.66 -19.62
C ARG A 159 25.80 26.19 -20.63
N ASP A 160 26.25 26.49 -21.85
CA ASP A 160 25.41 27.02 -22.93
C ASP A 160 24.36 25.99 -23.37
N LYS A 161 24.70 24.70 -23.31
CA LYS A 161 23.76 23.59 -23.53
C LYS A 161 22.82 23.31 -22.34
N GLY A 162 22.95 24.05 -21.23
CA GLY A 162 22.12 23.86 -20.05
C GLY A 162 22.34 22.51 -19.36
N ILE A 163 23.51 21.88 -19.54
CA ILE A 163 23.80 20.57 -18.97
C ILE A 163 24.21 20.77 -17.50
N PRO A 164 23.49 20.17 -16.53
CA PRO A 164 23.85 20.29 -15.12
C PRO A 164 25.17 19.56 -14.82
N THR A 165 25.83 19.96 -13.74
CA THR A 165 27.02 19.26 -13.24
C THR A 165 26.64 17.89 -12.66
N PHE A 166 27.60 16.97 -12.51
CA PHE A 166 27.33 15.64 -11.93
C PHE A 166 26.79 15.65 -10.50
N SER A 167 27.03 16.71 -9.74
CA SER A 167 26.47 16.88 -8.40
C SER A 167 25.06 17.50 -8.41
N GLY A 168 24.57 17.93 -9.57
CA GLY A 168 23.33 18.70 -9.72
C GLY A 168 23.39 20.09 -9.08
N ARG A 169 24.58 20.57 -8.69
CA ARG A 169 24.77 21.85 -8.00
C ARG A 169 25.82 22.70 -8.73
N GLY A 170 25.47 23.94 -9.01
CA GLY A 170 26.37 24.92 -9.63
C GLY A 170 26.56 24.73 -11.14
N GLN A 171 27.59 25.40 -11.68
CA GLN A 171 27.90 25.43 -13.10
C GLN A 171 29.18 24.66 -13.43
N TRP A 172 29.37 24.31 -14.70
CA TRP A 172 30.62 23.71 -15.16
C TRP A 172 31.78 24.71 -15.06
N HIS A 173 32.90 24.22 -14.51
CA HIS A 173 34.16 24.94 -14.35
C HIS A 173 35.31 24.16 -14.97
N ALA A 174 36.31 24.85 -15.52
CA ALA A 174 37.48 24.25 -16.15
C ALA A 174 38.21 23.23 -15.24
N GLN A 175 38.29 23.53 -13.94
CA GLN A 175 38.90 22.62 -12.96
C GLN A 175 38.15 21.29 -12.85
N THR A 176 36.82 21.30 -12.94
CA THR A 176 36.00 20.09 -12.91
C THR A 176 36.25 19.25 -14.15
N ILE A 177 36.28 19.87 -15.33
CA ILE A 177 36.60 19.17 -16.59
C ILE A 177 38.00 18.54 -16.52
N HIS A 178 39.00 19.29 -16.02
CA HIS A 178 40.36 18.78 -15.89
C HIS A 178 40.43 17.51 -15.02
N ARG A 179 39.67 17.45 -13.93
CA ARG A 179 39.59 16.26 -13.06
C ARG A 179 38.96 15.05 -13.74
N LEU A 180 38.10 15.27 -14.74
CA LEU A 180 37.41 14.21 -15.48
C LEU A 180 38.23 13.67 -16.66
N CYS A 181 39.24 14.40 -17.11
CA CYS A 181 40.14 14.00 -18.20
C CYS A 181 41.43 13.33 -17.71
N LYS A 182 41.56 13.02 -16.41
CA LYS A 182 42.71 12.32 -15.84
C LYS A 182 42.46 10.83 -15.79
#